data_AF-A0A970W7S6-F1
#
_entry.id   AF-A0A970W7S6-F1
#
_cell.length_a   1.000
_cell.length_b   1.000
_cell.length_c   1.000
_cell.angle_alpha   90.00
_cell.angle_beta   90.00
_cell.angle_gamma   90.00
#
_symmetry.space_group_name_H-M   'P 1'
#
loop_
_entity.id
_entity.type
_entity.pdbx_description
1 polymer ?
#
loop_
_entity_poly.entity_id
_entity_poly.type
_entity_poly.pdbx_seq_one_letter_code
_entity_poly.pdbx_strand_id
1 'polypeptide(L)'
;MTRRRIAWIALVAFVLLVAGVGLAAAAPRGGPGYVSVPGPAFQPKFPSTAFEYFGMQVRTTSGTGYYVAPVSLPHGATLNEVTILGYDSSPAQSFEVIVYRAHGGRGFLEEICRAKSAYWGGDFEVNVAPEAQRALVDNDTYGYFITLELPAPATTQQGLALTRVRFGYSYPSNVPLLSRNAP
;
A
#
# COMPACT_ATOMS: atom_id res chain seq x y z
N MET A 1 -62.17 -57.02 -14.26
CA MET A 1 -63.08 -56.18 -15.05
C MET A 1 -63.13 -54.78 -14.45
N THR A 2 -62.58 -53.81 -15.19
CA THR A 2 -62.99 -52.38 -15.29
C THR A 2 -63.28 -51.56 -14.03
N ARG A 3 -62.44 -50.53 -13.80
CA ARG A 3 -62.80 -49.08 -13.69
C ARG A 3 -61.52 -48.27 -13.39
N ARG A 4 -60.88 -47.65 -14.39
CA ARG A 4 -61.05 -46.25 -14.84
C ARG A 4 -60.91 -45.20 -13.71
N ARG A 5 -59.92 -44.31 -13.89
CA ARG A 5 -59.84 -42.85 -13.60
C ARG A 5 -58.66 -42.50 -12.68
N ILE A 6 -57.96 -41.37 -12.75
CA ILE A 6 -57.83 -40.20 -13.64
C ILE A 6 -56.50 -39.55 -13.19
N ALA A 7 -55.78 -38.93 -14.12
CA ALA A 7 -54.51 -38.23 -13.92
C ALA A 7 -54.59 -37.07 -12.92
N TRP A 8 -53.47 -36.76 -12.25
CA TRP A 8 -53.00 -35.38 -12.04
C TRP A 8 -51.47 -35.37 -12.00
N ILE A 9 -50.88 -34.85 -13.07
CA ILE A 9 -49.47 -34.49 -13.19
C ILE A 9 -49.34 -33.11 -12.54
N ALA A 10 -48.61 -33.00 -11.43
CA ALA A 10 -48.13 -31.72 -10.93
C ALA A 10 -46.64 -31.59 -11.33
N LEU A 11 -46.41 -31.01 -12.50
CA LEU A 11 -45.07 -30.65 -12.97
C LEU A 11 -44.64 -29.37 -12.24
N VAL A 12 -43.93 -29.49 -11.13
CA VAL A 12 -43.27 -28.36 -10.47
C VAL A 12 -41.92 -28.16 -11.15
N ALA A 13 -41.86 -27.21 -12.09
CA ALA A 13 -40.61 -26.76 -12.67
C ALA A 13 -39.88 -25.87 -11.65
N PHE A 14 -38.91 -26.45 -10.93
CA PHE A 14 -37.98 -25.71 -10.08
C PHE A 14 -36.87 -25.13 -10.96
N VAL A 15 -37.02 -23.86 -11.37
CA VAL A 15 -35.95 -23.12 -12.04
C VAL A 15 -34.93 -22.73 -10.99
N LEU A 16 -33.84 -23.48 -10.93
CA LEU A 16 -32.66 -23.18 -10.12
C LEU A 16 -31.88 -22.04 -10.80
N LEU A 17 -32.20 -20.80 -10.42
CA LEU A 17 -31.40 -19.64 -10.80
C LEU A 17 -30.13 -19.64 -9.95
N VAL A 18 -29.06 -20.26 -10.48
CA VAL A 18 -27.72 -20.13 -9.89
C VAL A 18 -27.23 -18.71 -10.21
N ALA A 19 -27.49 -17.78 -9.30
CA ALA A 19 -26.81 -16.50 -9.29
C ALA A 19 -25.33 -16.78 -8.97
N GLY A 20 -24.51 -16.87 -10.02
CA GLY A 20 -23.07 -16.84 -9.90
C GLY A 20 -22.65 -15.49 -9.35
N VAL A 21 -22.64 -15.35 -8.03
CA VAL A 21 -21.93 -14.27 -7.37
C VAL A 21 -20.46 -14.59 -7.60
N GLY A 22 -19.91 -14.07 -8.68
CA GLY A 22 -18.48 -14.00 -8.87
C GLY A 22 -17.93 -13.20 -7.69
N LEU A 23 -17.46 -13.89 -6.66
CA LEU A 23 -16.52 -13.33 -5.71
C LEU A 23 -15.30 -12.97 -6.55
N ALA A 24 -15.26 -11.73 -7.05
CA ALA A 24 -14.03 -11.15 -7.52
C ALA A 24 -13.05 -11.29 -6.36
N ALA A 25 -12.12 -12.22 -6.49
CA ALA A 25 -11.05 -12.38 -5.52
C ALA A 25 -10.42 -10.99 -5.39
N ALA A 26 -10.46 -10.42 -4.18
CA ALA A 26 -9.78 -9.17 -3.92
C ALA A 26 -8.34 -9.32 -4.43
N ALA A 27 -7.91 -8.39 -5.29
CA ALA A 27 -6.55 -8.40 -5.79
C ALA A 27 -5.59 -8.59 -4.59
N PRO A 28 -4.57 -9.46 -4.68
CA PRO A 28 -3.65 -9.68 -3.58
C PRO A 28 -3.14 -8.33 -3.08
N ARG A 29 -3.40 -8.02 -1.81
CA ARG A 29 -2.85 -6.82 -1.17
C ARG A 29 -1.32 -6.90 -1.32
N GLY A 30 -0.72 -5.83 -1.83
CA GLY A 30 0.72 -5.77 -2.09
C GLY A 30 1.20 -6.26 -3.46
N GLY A 31 0.34 -6.84 -4.33
CA GLY A 31 0.76 -7.33 -5.66
C GLY A 31 1.84 -8.43 -5.65
N PRO A 32 2.24 -8.98 -6.81
CA PRO A 32 3.27 -10.03 -6.90
C PRO A 32 4.70 -9.52 -6.69
N GLY A 33 4.94 -8.20 -6.74
CA GLY A 33 6.25 -7.59 -6.59
C GLY A 33 6.30 -6.56 -5.47
N TYR A 34 7.49 -6.38 -4.87
CA TYR A 34 7.69 -5.37 -3.83
C TYR A 34 9.02 -4.61 -3.97
N VAL A 35 9.00 -3.32 -3.64
CA VAL A 35 10.18 -2.49 -3.38
C VAL A 35 10.20 -2.12 -1.90
N SER A 36 11.36 -2.04 -1.26
CA SER A 36 11.48 -1.64 0.14
C SER A 36 12.54 -0.56 0.33
N VAL A 37 12.20 0.46 1.12
CA VAL A 37 13.07 1.56 1.51
C VAL A 37 13.31 1.47 3.02
N PRO A 38 14.49 1.06 3.49
CA PRO A 38 14.77 0.87 4.91
C PRO A 38 15.04 2.22 5.60
N GLY A 39 14.97 2.26 6.93
CA GLY A 39 15.23 3.46 7.74
C GLY A 39 16.53 4.20 7.36
N PRO A 40 17.68 3.52 7.21
CA PRO A 40 18.94 4.14 6.79
C PRO A 40 18.94 4.84 5.42
N ALA A 41 17.94 4.62 4.57
CA ALA A 41 17.81 5.34 3.30
C ALA A 41 17.22 6.75 3.47
N PHE A 42 16.61 7.05 4.63
CA PHE A 42 16.00 8.34 4.93
C PHE A 42 17.02 9.33 5.45
N GLN A 43 17.41 10.29 4.62
CA GLN A 43 18.35 11.34 4.99
C GLN A 43 17.62 12.55 5.60
N PRO A 44 18.18 13.20 6.63
CA PRO A 44 17.57 14.39 7.20
C PRO A 44 17.52 15.52 6.17
N LYS A 45 16.37 16.20 6.07
CA LYS A 45 16.16 17.38 5.23
C LYS A 45 16.97 18.58 5.73
N PHE A 46 17.19 18.68 7.04
CA PHE A 46 17.86 19.80 7.68
C PHE A 46 19.16 19.34 8.36
N PRO A 47 20.26 20.08 8.24
CA PRO A 47 21.52 19.75 8.92
C PRO A 47 21.42 19.70 10.45
N SER A 48 20.44 20.41 11.02
CA SER A 48 20.21 20.47 12.47
C SER A 48 19.37 19.32 13.02
N THR A 49 18.87 18.42 12.17
CA THR A 49 18.08 17.26 12.62
C THR A 49 18.96 16.39 13.50
N ALA A 50 18.54 16.18 14.76
CA ALA A 50 19.18 15.24 15.67
C ALA A 50 18.52 13.86 15.50
N PHE A 51 19.29 12.87 15.07
CA PHE A 51 18.79 11.54 14.73
C PHE A 51 19.86 10.48 14.93
N GLU A 52 19.44 9.22 14.90
CA GLU A 52 20.35 8.08 14.82
C GLU A 52 19.79 6.99 13.90
N TYR A 53 20.69 6.19 13.36
CA TYR A 53 20.37 4.91 12.75
C TYR A 53 20.77 3.78 13.69
N PHE A 54 19.93 2.76 13.77
CA PHE A 54 20.22 1.55 14.53
C PHE A 54 19.63 0.35 13.79
N GLY A 55 20.50 -0.57 13.35
CA GLY A 55 20.11 -1.67 12.46
C GLY A 55 19.44 -1.14 11.18
N MET A 56 18.20 -1.57 10.92
CA MET A 56 17.39 -1.12 9.78
C MET A 56 16.48 0.07 10.11
N GLN A 57 16.64 0.69 11.28
CA GLN A 57 15.71 1.71 11.79
C GLN A 57 16.33 3.11 11.78
N VAL A 58 15.46 4.11 11.64
CA VAL A 58 15.77 5.52 11.86
C VAL A 58 14.88 6.09 12.96
N ARG A 59 15.47 6.94 13.79
CA ARG A 59 14.87 7.61 14.94
C ARG A 59 15.25 9.09 14.93
N THR A 60 14.33 9.96 15.33
CA THR A 60 14.67 11.33 15.79
C THR A 60 15.00 11.31 17.28
N THR A 61 16.08 11.99 17.69
CA THR A 61 16.52 12.06 19.10
C THR A 61 16.20 13.38 19.79
N SER A 62 15.91 14.45 19.03
CA SER A 62 15.42 15.73 19.58
C SER A 62 14.53 16.48 18.59
N GLY A 63 13.49 17.15 19.09
CA GLY A 63 12.53 17.90 18.29
C GLY A 63 11.72 17.02 17.33
N THR A 64 11.35 17.56 16.17
CA THR A 64 10.74 16.80 15.07
C THR A 64 11.73 16.71 13.92
N GLY A 65 12.05 15.49 13.52
CA GLY A 65 12.92 15.22 12.39
C GLY A 65 12.11 15.13 11.10
N TYR A 66 12.63 15.76 10.05
CA TYR A 66 12.08 15.68 8.70
C TYR A 66 13.11 14.99 7.81
N TYR A 67 12.71 13.91 7.15
CA TYR A 67 13.60 13.09 6.34
C TYR A 67 13.03 12.90 4.94
N VAL A 68 13.93 12.61 4.00
CA VAL A 68 13.60 12.31 2.61
C VAL A 68 14.36 11.06 2.17
N ALA A 69 13.69 10.17 1.45
CA ALA A 69 14.32 9.03 0.78
C ALA A 69 13.84 8.95 -0.67
N PRO A 70 14.74 8.88 -1.67
CA PRO A 70 14.35 8.55 -3.04
C PRO A 70 13.88 7.09 -3.13
N VAL A 71 12.99 6.78 -4.07
CA VAL A 71 12.57 5.41 -4.34
C VAL A 71 12.55 5.13 -5.84
N SER A 72 13.23 4.06 -6.26
CA SER A 72 13.20 3.59 -7.63
C SER A 72 12.06 2.60 -7.80
N LEU A 73 10.93 3.08 -8.31
CA LEU A 73 9.77 2.24 -8.60
C LEU A 73 9.86 1.65 -10.02
N PRO A 74 9.34 0.43 -10.26
CA PRO A 74 9.41 -0.18 -11.59
C PRO A 74 8.48 0.54 -12.57
N HIS A 75 9.04 1.00 -13.69
CA HIS A 75 8.26 1.69 -14.73
C HIS A 75 7.14 0.80 -15.28
N GLY A 76 5.95 1.38 -15.49
CA GLY A 76 4.78 0.68 -16.02
C GLY A 76 4.05 -0.23 -15.01
N ALA A 77 4.51 -0.29 -13.76
CA ALA A 77 3.81 -0.98 -12.69
C ALA A 77 2.72 -0.08 -12.08
N THR A 78 1.65 -0.70 -11.56
CA THR A 78 0.65 -0.04 -10.73
C THR A 78 0.93 -0.35 -9.27
N LEU A 79 1.08 0.69 -8.45
CA LEU A 79 1.16 0.57 -7.00
C LEU A 79 -0.21 0.14 -6.45
N ASN A 80 -0.19 -0.90 -5.63
CA ASN A 80 -1.41 -1.48 -5.04
C ASN A 80 -1.51 -1.17 -3.54
N GLU A 81 -0.37 -1.10 -2.87
CA GLU A 81 -0.29 -0.90 -1.42
C GLU A 81 1.04 -0.26 -1.04
N VAL A 82 0.99 0.64 -0.07
CA VAL A 82 2.18 1.10 0.66
C VAL A 82 2.05 0.64 2.11
N THR A 83 3.05 -0.08 2.59
CA THR A 83 3.12 -0.58 3.96
C THR A 83 4.22 0.16 4.72
N ILE A 84 3.89 0.70 5.89
CA ILE A 84 4.84 1.23 6.86
C ILE A 84 5.06 0.18 7.95
N LEU A 85 6.33 -0.11 8.23
CA LEU A 85 6.73 -0.95 9.37
C LEU A 85 7.60 -0.13 10.31
N GLY A 86 7.31 -0.20 11.60
CA GLY A 86 8.02 0.57 12.62
C GLY A 86 7.78 0.04 14.02
N TYR A 87 8.33 0.78 14.97
CA TYR A 87 8.17 0.57 16.40
C TYR A 87 7.65 1.84 17.05
N ASP A 88 6.67 1.71 17.93
CA ASP A 88 6.13 2.78 18.74
C ASP A 88 6.27 2.44 20.22
N SER A 89 6.90 3.31 21.01
CA SER A 89 6.83 3.22 22.48
C SER A 89 6.20 4.46 23.10
N SER A 90 5.61 5.33 22.29
CA SER A 90 4.94 6.57 22.65
C SER A 90 3.52 6.64 22.06
N PRO A 91 2.52 6.05 22.71
CA PRO A 91 1.14 6.00 22.19
C PRO A 91 0.46 7.38 22.07
N ALA A 92 1.11 8.45 22.54
CA ALA A 92 0.63 9.83 22.43
C ALA A 92 1.12 10.56 21.17
N GLN A 93 2.06 9.96 20.43
CA GLN A 93 2.65 10.54 19.24
C GLN A 93 2.40 9.63 18.04
N SER A 94 2.48 10.20 16.84
CA SER A 94 2.60 9.40 15.63
C SER A 94 3.67 10.03 14.74
N PHE A 95 4.28 9.20 13.91
CA PHE A 95 5.05 9.70 12.77
C PHE A 95 4.22 9.58 11.50
N GLU A 96 4.58 10.38 10.50
CA GLU A 96 3.88 10.41 9.23
C GLU A 96 4.83 10.13 8.07
N VAL A 97 4.41 9.26 7.16
CA VAL A 97 5.08 8.99 5.90
C VAL A 97 4.17 9.45 4.78
N ILE A 98 4.74 10.22 3.86
CA ILE A 98 4.05 10.69 2.67
C ILE A 98 4.87 10.29 1.46
N VAL A 99 4.22 9.66 0.48
CA VAL A 99 4.83 9.28 -0.79
C VAL A 99 4.45 10.32 -1.81
N TYR A 100 5.44 10.83 -2.53
CA TYR A 100 5.26 11.82 -3.59
C TYR A 100 5.79 11.31 -4.92
N ARG A 101 5.24 11.87 -5.99
CA ARG A 101 5.91 11.97 -7.28
C ARG A 101 6.14 13.44 -7.62
N ALA A 102 7.23 13.71 -8.33
CA ALA A 102 7.57 15.03 -8.83
C ALA A 102 7.83 14.98 -10.32
N HIS A 103 7.31 15.93 -11.06
CA HIS A 103 7.65 16.08 -12.47
C HIS A 103 9.12 16.45 -12.64
N GLY A 104 9.86 15.69 -13.45
CA GLY A 104 11.25 16.00 -13.76
C GLY A 104 11.41 17.43 -14.28
N GLY A 105 12.09 18.29 -13.52
CA GLY A 105 12.37 19.69 -13.90
C GLY A 105 11.27 20.71 -13.61
N ARG A 106 10.19 20.36 -12.89
CA ARG A 106 9.17 21.32 -12.42
C ARG A 106 8.91 21.17 -10.93
N GLY A 107 8.68 22.27 -10.22
CA GLY A 107 8.47 22.29 -8.77
C GLY A 107 7.12 21.74 -8.27
N PHE A 108 6.40 20.96 -9.08
CA PHE A 108 5.10 20.40 -8.69
C PHE A 108 5.29 19.04 -8.04
N LEU A 109 4.84 18.93 -6.79
CA LEU A 109 4.80 17.70 -6.00
C LEU A 109 3.36 17.19 -5.96
N GLU A 110 3.16 15.92 -6.25
CA GLU A 110 1.86 15.26 -6.15
C GLU A 110 1.92 14.14 -5.12
N GLU A 111 1.09 14.24 -4.08
CA GLU A 111 0.98 13.20 -3.05
C GLU A 111 0.33 11.96 -3.66
N ILE A 112 0.96 10.79 -3.53
CA ILE A 112 0.40 9.50 -3.96
C ILE A 112 -0.44 8.92 -2.82
N CYS A 113 0.10 8.95 -1.60
CA CYS A 113 -0.57 8.50 -0.39
C CYS A 113 0.16 9.01 0.85
N ARG A 114 -0.54 8.92 1.97
CA ARG A 114 -0.06 9.28 3.30
C ARG A 114 -0.49 8.22 4.30
N ALA A 115 0.43 7.84 5.18
CA ALA A 115 0.10 6.96 6.29
C ALA A 115 0.81 7.42 7.56
N LYS A 116 0.16 7.14 8.69
CA LYS A 116 0.63 7.48 10.03
C LYS A 116 0.94 6.21 10.80
N SER A 117 1.91 6.27 11.71
CA SER A 117 2.14 5.18 12.65
C SER A 117 0.88 4.94 13.50
N ALA A 118 0.77 3.73 14.02
CA ALA A 118 -0.26 3.42 15.00
C ALA A 118 -0.01 4.18 16.31
N TYR A 119 -1.07 4.43 17.08
CA TYR A 119 -1.03 5.05 18.41
C TYR A 119 -1.00 3.99 19.53
N TRP A 120 -0.43 2.81 19.25
CA TRP A 120 -0.34 1.72 20.21
C TRP A 120 1.11 1.24 20.29
N GLY A 121 1.55 0.97 21.52
CA GLY A 121 2.92 0.57 21.76
C GLY A 121 3.27 -0.79 21.13
N GLY A 122 4.54 -0.97 20.79
CA GLY A 122 5.11 -2.16 20.17
C GLY A 122 5.47 -1.98 18.70
N ASP A 123 5.82 -3.10 18.08
CA ASP A 123 5.98 -3.17 16.62
C ASP A 123 4.62 -3.01 15.94
N PHE A 124 4.62 -2.32 14.79
CA PHE A 124 3.41 -2.13 14.02
C PHE A 124 3.64 -2.24 12.51
N GLU A 125 2.55 -2.56 11.82
CA GLU A 125 2.42 -2.54 10.37
C GLU A 125 1.15 -1.75 10.01
N VAL A 126 1.27 -0.75 9.14
CA VAL A 126 0.15 0.06 8.65
C VAL A 126 0.18 0.06 7.13
N ASN A 127 -0.95 -0.28 6.51
CA ASN A 127 -1.09 -0.42 5.07
C ASN A 127 -2.04 0.67 4.55
N VAL A 128 -1.67 1.34 3.47
CA VAL A 128 -2.48 2.36 2.81
C VAL A 128 -2.52 2.12 1.31
N ALA A 129 -3.68 2.38 0.70
CA ALA A 129 -3.84 2.33 -0.74
C ALA A 129 -3.32 3.63 -1.39
N PRO A 130 -2.55 3.54 -2.48
CA PRO A 130 -2.24 4.69 -3.33
C PRO A 130 -3.52 5.33 -3.91
N GLU A 131 -3.48 6.64 -4.16
CA GLU A 131 -4.53 7.30 -4.94
C GLU A 131 -4.55 6.75 -6.38
N ALA A 132 -5.72 6.30 -6.84
CA ALA A 132 -5.86 5.55 -8.09
C ALA A 132 -5.31 6.31 -9.32
N GLN A 133 -5.49 7.62 -9.36
CA GLN A 133 -5.04 8.51 -10.44
C GLN A 133 -3.51 8.67 -10.47
N ARG A 134 -2.82 8.31 -9.39
CA ARG A 134 -1.37 8.46 -9.21
C ARG A 134 -0.65 7.14 -8.94
N ALA A 135 -1.38 6.03 -8.99
CA ALA A 135 -0.86 4.69 -8.71
C ALA A 135 0.00 4.12 -9.85
N LEU A 136 -0.20 4.55 -11.10
CA LEU A 136 0.62 4.11 -12.23
C LEU A 136 1.99 4.79 -12.19
N VAL A 137 3.05 3.97 -12.20
CA VAL A 137 4.43 4.42 -12.19
C VAL A 137 4.87 4.76 -13.61
N ASP A 138 5.08 6.06 -13.84
CA ASP A 138 5.73 6.61 -15.02
C ASP A 138 7.06 7.25 -14.60
N ASN A 139 8.18 6.68 -15.06
CA ASN A 139 9.54 7.12 -14.74
C ASN A 139 10.10 8.05 -15.83
N ASP A 140 9.44 8.15 -16.98
CA ASP A 140 9.82 9.09 -18.04
C ASP A 140 9.41 10.51 -17.64
N THR A 141 8.27 10.63 -16.95
CA THR A 141 7.72 11.93 -16.51
C THR A 141 8.08 12.28 -15.07
N TYR A 142 8.13 11.29 -14.16
CA TYR A 142 8.20 11.55 -12.72
C TYR A 142 9.39 10.86 -12.03
N GLY A 143 9.93 11.55 -11.02
CA GLY A 143 10.72 10.93 -9.95
C GLY A 143 9.87 10.70 -8.70
N TYR A 144 10.22 9.68 -7.93
CA TYR A 144 9.46 9.26 -6.74
C TYR A 144 10.31 9.35 -5.48
N PHE A 145 9.71 9.81 -4.40
CA PHE A 145 10.38 9.93 -3.12
C PHE A 145 9.39 9.89 -1.97
N ILE A 146 9.93 9.70 -0.79
CA ILE A 146 9.19 9.54 0.46
C ILE A 146 9.66 10.63 1.40
N THR A 147 8.73 11.31 2.07
CA THR A 147 9.03 12.15 3.21
C THR A 147 8.59 11.47 4.49
N LEU A 148 9.37 11.64 5.54
CA LEU A 148 9.06 11.16 6.88
C LEU A 148 9.11 12.35 7.84
N GLU A 149 8.04 12.56 8.59
CA GLU A 149 8.00 13.41 9.76
C GLU A 149 7.98 12.52 11.00
N LEU A 150 9.04 12.57 11.81
CA LEU A 150 9.26 11.66 12.93
C LEU A 150 9.57 12.48 14.20
N PRO A 151 8.66 12.54 15.18
CA PRO A 151 8.93 13.23 16.43
C PRO A 151 9.92 12.46 17.31
N ALA A 152 10.69 13.19 18.09
CA ALA A 152 11.57 12.64 19.11
C ALA A 152 10.79 12.00 20.26
N PRO A 153 11.38 11.02 20.97
CA PRO A 153 10.79 10.44 22.17
C PRO A 153 10.43 11.49 23.22
N ALA A 154 9.34 11.25 23.94
CA ALA A 154 9.16 11.83 25.26
C ALA A 154 10.28 11.34 26.20
N THR A 155 10.61 12.12 27.23
CA THR A 155 11.79 11.93 28.10
C THR A 155 11.91 10.56 28.77
N THR A 156 10.84 9.76 28.83
CA THR A 156 10.79 8.45 29.49
C THR A 156 10.69 7.26 28.53
N GLN A 157 10.69 7.48 27.22
CA GLN A 157 10.39 6.45 26.22
C GLN A 157 11.49 6.34 25.17
N GLN A 158 11.56 5.17 24.53
CA GLN A 158 12.34 4.98 23.30
C GLN A 158 11.60 5.54 22.07
N GLY A 159 10.53 6.32 22.22
CA GLY A 159 9.84 7.03 21.14
C GLY A 159 9.42 6.16 19.95
N LEU A 160 9.42 6.79 18.79
CA LEU A 160 9.02 6.24 17.51
C LEU A 160 10.23 5.93 16.64
N ALA A 161 10.17 4.83 15.88
CA ALA A 161 11.19 4.47 14.91
C ALA A 161 10.58 3.90 13.63
N LEU A 162 11.07 4.33 12.48
CA LEU A 162 10.71 3.76 11.19
C LEU A 162 11.71 2.65 10.83
N THR A 163 11.20 1.45 10.54
CA THR A 163 12.01 0.33 10.05
C THR A 163 12.08 0.32 8.53
N ARG A 164 10.95 0.40 7.84
CA ARG A 164 10.90 0.44 6.37
C ARG A 164 9.56 0.91 5.84
N VAL A 165 9.59 1.43 4.63
CA VAL A 165 8.41 1.62 3.78
C VAL A 165 8.48 0.60 2.64
N ARG A 166 7.45 -0.22 2.47
CA ARG A 166 7.33 -1.22 1.41
C ARG A 166 6.27 -0.80 0.41
N PHE A 167 6.58 -0.90 -0.87
CA PHE A 167 5.67 -0.65 -1.99
C PHE A 167 5.32 -1.97 -2.63
N GLY A 168 4.05 -2.36 -2.56
CA GLY A 168 3.53 -3.48 -3.31
C GLY A 168 2.97 -3.05 -4.66
N TYR A 169 3.30 -3.77 -5.73
CA TYR A 169 2.91 -3.41 -7.09
C TYR A 169 2.60 -4.62 -7.97
N SER A 170 1.90 -4.36 -9.07
CA SER A 170 1.61 -5.34 -10.12
C SER A 170 1.77 -4.72 -11.50
N TYR A 171 2.11 -5.53 -12.49
CA TYR A 171 1.99 -5.14 -13.89
C TYR A 171 0.60 -5.48 -14.43
N PRO A 172 0.10 -4.73 -15.42
CA PRO A 172 -1.08 -5.13 -16.16
C PRO A 172 -0.85 -6.49 -16.83
N SER A 173 -1.65 -7.49 -16.47
CA SER A 173 -1.66 -8.77 -17.17
C SER A 173 -2.52 -8.66 -18.42
N ASN A 174 -1.92 -8.46 -19.58
CA ASN A 174 -2.62 -8.58 -20.85
C ASN A 174 -2.83 -10.08 -21.13
N VAL A 175 -3.96 -10.64 -20.70
CA VAL A 175 -4.35 -11.99 -21.11
C VAL A 175 -4.75 -11.92 -22.58
N PRO A 176 -4.12 -12.68 -23.51
CA PRO A 176 -4.55 -12.70 -24.89
C PRO A 176 -6.00 -13.20 -24.98
N LEU A 177 -6.88 -12.42 -25.61
CA LEU A 177 -8.21 -12.88 -26.01
C LEU A 177 -8.03 -13.94 -27.11
N LEU A 178 -7.93 -15.21 -26.72
CA LEU A 178 -8.07 -16.33 -27.64
C LEU A 178 -9.55 -16.48 -27.99
N SER A 179 -10.04 -15.72 -28.98
CA SER A 179 -11.31 -16.05 -29.62
C SER A 179 -11.07 -17.26 -30.54
N ARG A 180 -11.27 -18.47 -30.02
CA ARG A 180 -11.37 -19.65 -30.86
C ARG A 180 -12.72 -19.62 -31.58
N ASN A 181 -12.77 -18.93 -32.72
CA ASN A 181 -13.79 -19.23 -33.71
C ASN A 181 -13.32 -20.50 -34.44
N ALA A 182 -13.76 -21.65 -33.95
CA ALA A 182 -13.69 -22.87 -34.75
C ALA A 182 -14.83 -22.82 -35.80
N PRO A 183 -14.56 -23.21 -37.06
CA PRO A 183 -15.58 -23.31 -38.11
C PRO A 183 -16.58 -24.44 -37.83
#